data_AF-A0A1S8FJ83-F1
#
_entry.id   AF-A0A1S8FJ83-F1
#
_cell.length_a   1.000
_cell.length_b   1.000
_cell.length_c   1.000
_cell.angle_alpha   90.00
_cell.angle_beta   90.00
_cell.angle_gamma   90.00
#
_symmetry.space_group_name_H-M   'P 1'
#
loop_
_entity.id
_entity.type
_entity.pdbx_description
1 polymer ?
#
loop_
_entity_poly.entity_id
_entity_poly.type
_entity_poly.pdbx_seq_one_letter_code
_entity_poly.pdbx_strand_id
1 'polypeptide(L)'
;MMNGFFRRRFQNFARWWHAPVTRRDRIVGALIGGMGCFWIGILGRLALGPLPVSLSTLGWWALGSIVLGVTLGICFPKIVSVVCFPFSSFGGGS
;
A
#
# COMPACT_ATOMS: atom_id res chain seq x y z
N MET A 1 0.50 -32.30 0.41
CA MET A 1 1.77 -32.08 -0.33
C MET A 1 1.75 -30.68 -0.93
N MET A 2 2.71 -29.83 -0.59
CA MET A 2 2.78 -28.47 -1.18
C MET A 2 3.44 -28.59 -2.56
N ASN A 3 2.69 -28.31 -3.64
CA ASN A 3 3.14 -28.45 -5.02
C ASN A 3 4.49 -27.73 -5.22
N GLY A 4 5.44 -28.36 -5.95
CA GLY A 4 6.80 -27.83 -6.13
C GLY A 4 6.86 -26.38 -6.67
N PHE A 5 5.82 -25.95 -7.38
CA PHE A 5 5.60 -24.57 -7.81
C PHE A 5 5.49 -23.57 -6.64
N PHE A 6 4.65 -23.86 -5.64
CA PHE A 6 4.47 -23.01 -4.46
C PHE A 6 5.75 -22.90 -3.65
N ARG A 7 6.50 -23.99 -3.52
CA ARG A 7 7.76 -24.02 -2.78
C ARG A 7 8.82 -23.09 -3.41
N ARG A 8 8.94 -23.09 -4.74
CA ARG A 8 9.85 -22.18 -5.46
C ARG A 8 9.44 -20.71 -5.31
N ARG A 9 8.13 -20.41 -5.43
CA ARG A 9 7.61 -19.05 -5.24
C ARG A 9 7.86 -18.52 -3.82
N PHE A 10 7.61 -19.36 -2.81
CA PHE A 10 7.86 -19.00 -1.42
C PHE A 10 9.35 -18.77 -1.14
N GLN A 11 10.24 -19.62 -1.65
CA GLN A 11 11.69 -19.43 -1.52
C GLN A 11 12.18 -18.14 -2.18
N ASN A 12 11.64 -17.80 -3.36
CA ASN A 12 11.96 -16.55 -4.05
C ASN A 12 11.43 -15.33 -3.27
N PHE A 13 10.22 -15.41 -2.72
CA PHE A 13 9.67 -14.36 -1.87
C PHE A 13 10.49 -14.17 -0.59
N ALA A 14 10.88 -15.25 0.10
CA ALA A 14 11.72 -15.19 1.28
C ALA A 14 13.09 -14.56 0.98
N ARG A 15 13.73 -14.93 -0.13
CA ARG A 15 14.99 -14.31 -0.57
C ARG A 15 14.80 -12.82 -0.87
N TRP A 16 13.74 -12.46 -1.58
CA TRP A 16 13.41 -11.05 -1.83
C TRP A 16 13.14 -10.30 -0.52
N TRP A 17 12.44 -10.91 0.44
CA TRP A 17 12.12 -10.31 1.73
C TRP A 17 13.36 -10.00 2.57
N HIS A 18 14.34 -10.90 2.57
CA HIS A 18 15.60 -10.73 3.30
C HIS A 18 16.66 -9.90 2.57
N ALA A 19 16.51 -9.65 1.26
CA ALA A 19 17.46 -8.81 0.51
C ALA A 19 17.54 -7.37 1.08
N PRO A 20 18.65 -6.64 0.93
CA PRO A 20 18.70 -5.24 1.34
C PRO A 20 17.70 -4.40 0.53
N VAL A 21 17.08 -3.42 1.19
CA VAL A 21 16.14 -2.49 0.55
C VAL A 21 16.90 -1.60 -0.43
N THR A 22 16.49 -1.60 -1.69
CA THR A 22 17.09 -0.75 -2.73
C THR A 22 16.36 0.59 -2.84
N ARG A 23 16.98 1.57 -3.52
CA ARG A 23 16.31 2.84 -3.84
C ARG A 23 15.04 2.64 -4.68
N ARG A 24 15.06 1.68 -5.60
CA ARG A 24 13.87 1.34 -6.41
C ARG A 24 12.74 0.81 -5.52
N ASP A 25 13.05 -0.04 -4.55
CA ASP A 25 12.03 -0.53 -3.60
C ASP A 25 11.40 0.61 -2.79
N ARG A 26 12.19 1.62 -2.39
CA ARG A 26 11.65 2.81 -1.69
C ARG A 26 10.73 3.64 -2.58
N ILE A 27 11.07 3.82 -3.85
CA ILE A 27 10.22 4.55 -4.81
C ILE A 27 8.93 3.78 -5.04
N VAL A 28 9.02 2.47 -5.29
CA VAL A 28 7.85 1.60 -5.50
C VAL A 28 6.98 1.55 -4.24
N GLY A 29 7.59 1.38 -3.06
CA GLY A 29 6.90 1.41 -1.78
C GLY A 29 6.21 2.75 -1.50
N ALA A 30 6.84 3.87 -1.85
CA ALA A 30 6.24 5.21 -1.74
C ALA A 30 5.01 5.38 -2.66
N LEU A 31 5.10 4.91 -3.91
CA LEU A 31 3.99 4.97 -4.86
C LEU A 31 2.82 4.08 -4.43
N ILE A 32 3.11 2.82 -4.08
CA ILE A 32 2.11 1.86 -3.59
C ILE A 32 1.49 2.34 -2.28
N GLY A 33 2.32 2.85 -1.36
CA GLY A 33 1.88 3.41 -0.09
C GLY A 33 0.99 4.62 -0.27
N GLY A 34 1.39 5.59 -1.10
CA GLY A 34 0.58 6.78 -1.40
C GLY A 34 -0.77 6.42 -2.02
N MET A 35 -0.78 5.58 -3.05
CA MET A 35 -2.02 5.15 -3.73
C MET A 35 -2.91 4.27 -2.83
N GLY A 36 -2.33 3.34 -2.09
CA GLY A 36 -3.08 2.47 -1.19
C GLY A 36 -3.66 3.25 -0.01
N CYS A 37 -2.85 4.08 0.65
CA CYS A 37 -3.31 4.87 1.78
C CYS A 37 -4.29 5.98 1.38
N PHE A 38 -4.21 6.51 0.14
CA PHE A 38 -5.25 7.39 -0.40
C PHE A 38 -6.64 6.73 -0.31
N TRP A 39 -6.78 5.52 -0.84
CA TRP A 39 -8.04 4.78 -0.79
C TRP A 39 -8.43 4.39 0.63
N ILE A 40 -7.49 3.91 1.43
CA ILE A 40 -7.74 3.54 2.84
C ILE A 40 -8.22 4.75 3.64
N GLY A 41 -7.63 5.93 3.44
CA GLY A 41 -8.01 7.17 4.12
C GLY A 41 -9.40 7.64 3.75
N ILE A 42 -9.73 7.64 2.46
CA ILE A 42 -11.06 8.02 1.95
C ILE A 42 -12.12 7.03 2.43
N LEU A 43 -11.91 5.73 2.19
CA LEU A 43 -12.85 4.69 2.57
C LEU A 43 -13.01 4.61 4.09
N GLY A 44 -11.93 4.77 4.84
CA GLY A 44 -11.96 4.84 6.29
C GLY A 44 -12.80 6.01 6.80
N ARG A 45 -12.63 7.22 6.23
CA ARG A 45 -13.44 8.38 6.63
C ARG A 45 -14.92 8.23 6.25
N LEU A 46 -15.21 7.60 5.11
CA LEU A 46 -16.57 7.33 4.67
C LEU A 46 -17.26 6.25 5.52
N ALA A 47 -16.54 5.20 5.91
CA ALA A 47 -17.09 4.07 6.65
C ALA A 47 -17.24 4.35 8.16
N LEU A 48 -16.29 5.09 8.77
CA LEU A 48 -16.22 5.24 10.23
C LEU A 48 -16.73 6.59 10.74
N GLY A 49 -16.89 7.57 9.86
CA GLY A 49 -17.24 8.92 10.28
C GLY A 49 -18.68 9.31 9.93
N PRO A 50 -19.22 10.33 10.62
CA PRO A 50 -20.58 10.79 10.40
C PRO A 50 -20.76 11.34 8.98
N LEU A 51 -21.90 11.00 8.38
CA LEU A 51 -22.37 11.51 7.09
C LEU A 51 -23.40 12.64 7.30
N PRO A 52 -23.53 13.61 6.37
CA PRO A 52 -22.78 13.75 5.11
C PRO A 52 -21.38 14.35 5.31
N VAL A 53 -20.40 13.85 4.56
CA VAL A 53 -19.01 14.32 4.61
C VAL A 53 -18.78 15.35 3.51
N SER A 54 -18.19 16.50 3.83
CA SER A 54 -17.82 17.50 2.82
C SER A 54 -16.64 17.01 1.97
N LEU A 55 -16.63 17.42 0.69
CA LEU A 55 -15.52 17.16 -0.23
C LEU A 55 -14.19 17.73 0.28
N SER A 56 -14.21 18.86 0.98
CA SER A 56 -13.02 19.45 1.60
C SER A 56 -12.46 18.57 2.70
N THR A 57 -13.30 18.01 3.57
CA THR A 57 -12.85 17.06 4.61
C THR A 57 -12.29 15.78 3.99
N LEU A 58 -12.92 15.25 2.94
CA LEU A 58 -12.39 14.10 2.19
C LEU A 58 -11.02 14.40 1.56
N GLY A 59 -10.85 15.59 0.99
CA GLY A 59 -9.57 16.05 0.44
C GLY A 59 -8.45 16.09 1.48
N TRP A 60 -8.72 16.62 2.69
CA TRP A 60 -7.74 16.63 3.78
C TRP A 60 -7.36 15.24 4.26
N TRP A 61 -8.34 14.33 4.37
CA TRP A 61 -8.09 12.93 4.72
C TRP A 61 -7.27 12.21 3.65
N ALA A 62 -7.58 12.45 2.38
CA ALA A 62 -6.84 11.91 1.25
C ALA A 62 -5.37 12.38 1.27
N LEU A 63 -5.14 13.70 1.39
CA LEU A 63 -3.79 14.27 1.42
C LEU A 63 -2.99 13.77 2.62
N GLY A 64 -3.57 13.77 3.82
CA GLY A 64 -2.90 13.27 5.02
C GLY A 64 -2.54 11.80 4.89
N SER A 65 -3.43 10.98 4.33
CA SER A 65 -3.20 9.56 4.14
C SER A 65 -2.17 9.27 3.04
N ILE A 66 -2.11 10.07 1.97
CA ILE A 66 -1.05 10.00 0.96
C ILE A 66 0.31 10.27 1.60
N VAL A 67 0.45 11.35 2.37
CA VAL A 67 1.72 11.71 3.02
C VAL A 67 2.17 10.58 3.94
N LEU A 68 1.26 10.07 4.79
CA LEU A 68 1.55 8.94 5.66
C LEU A 68 1.96 7.69 4.86
N GLY A 69 1.23 7.36 3.79
CA GLY A 69 1.52 6.22 2.93
C GLY A 69 2.87 6.33 2.22
N VAL A 70 3.23 7.52 1.74
CA VAL A 70 4.53 7.80 1.11
C VAL A 70 5.66 7.66 2.14
N THR A 71 5.52 8.27 3.32
CA THR A 71 6.53 8.18 4.39
C THR A 71 6.74 6.73 4.83
N LEU A 72 5.66 6.00 5.08
CA LEU A 72 5.72 4.58 5.42
C LEU A 72 6.32 3.76 4.27
N GLY A 73 6.00 4.09 3.02
CA GLY A 73 6.54 3.44 1.83
C GLY A 73 8.05 3.66 1.64
N ILE A 74 8.58 4.81 2.08
CA ILE A 74 10.02 5.09 2.06
C ILE A 74 10.74 4.37 3.20
N CYS A 75 10.15 4.38 4.41
CA CYS A 75 10.74 3.77 5.60
C CYS A 75 10.66 2.23 5.58
N PHE A 76 9.53 1.69 5.13
CA PHE A 76 9.19 0.26 5.17
C PHE A 76 8.65 -0.25 3.82
N PRO A 77 9.39 -0.08 2.71
CA PRO A 77 8.87 -0.33 1.36
C PRO A 77 8.34 -1.74 1.13
N LYS A 78 8.97 -2.76 1.73
CA LYS A 78 8.54 -4.16 1.55
C LYS A 78 7.22 -4.46 2.24
N ILE A 79 7.05 -3.96 3.46
CA ILE A 79 5.82 -4.14 4.24
C ILE A 79 4.69 -3.40 3.54
N VAL A 80 4.92 -2.13 3.20
CA VAL A 80 3.94 -1.30 2.49
C VAL A 80 3.59 -1.89 1.14
N SER A 81 4.57 -2.41 0.41
CA SER A 81 4.29 -3.11 -0.85
C SER A 81 3.34 -4.27 -0.60
N VAL A 82 3.61 -5.20 0.32
CA VAL A 82 2.73 -6.37 0.55
C VAL A 82 1.34 -5.98 1.06
N VAL A 83 1.25 -5.06 2.02
CA VAL A 83 -0.03 -4.69 2.66
C VAL A 83 -0.88 -3.80 1.77
N CYS A 84 -0.27 -2.82 1.11
CA CYS A 84 -0.98 -1.86 0.26
C CYS A 84 -1.10 -2.33 -1.21
N PHE A 85 -0.41 -3.39 -1.64
CA PHE A 85 -0.57 -3.96 -2.99
C PHE A 85 -2.04 -4.16 -3.40
N PRO A 86 -2.90 -4.86 -2.61
CA PRO A 86 -4.29 -5.09 -3.00
C PRO A 86 -5.08 -3.79 -3.16
N PHE A 87 -4.80 -2.78 -2.33
CA PHE A 87 -5.47 -1.49 -2.37
C PHE A 87 -4.93 -0.57 -3.47
N SER A 88 -3.67 -0.71 -3.84
CA SER A 88 -3.08 0.01 -4.99
C SER A 88 -3.67 -0.47 -6.32
N SER A 89 -4.15 -1.71 -6.39
CA SER A 89 -4.84 -2.26 -7.56
C SER A 89 -6.30 -1.83 -7.67
N PHE A 90 -6.89 -1.24 -6.62
CA PHE A 90 -8.32 -0.85 -6.58
C PHE A 90 -8.68 0.32 -7.52
N GLY A 91 -7.73 0.85 -8.30
CA GLY A 91 -7.96 1.79 -9.40
C GLY A 91 -7.53 1.28 -10.78
N GLY A 92 -6.97 0.08 -10.86
CA GLY A 92 -6.48 -0.55 -12.09
C GLY A 92 -7.15 -1.90 -12.32
N GLY A 93 -8.48 -1.92 -12.31
CA GLY A 93 -9.26 -3.05 -12.82
C GLY A 93 -9.45 -2.87 -14.32
N SER A 94 -9.04 -3.87 -15.10
CA SER A 94 -9.39 -4.06 -16.51
C SER A 94 -10.90 -4.05 -16.74
#